data_AF-A0A928QEX8-F1
#
_entry.id   AF-A0A928QEX8-F1
#
_cell.length_a   1.000
_cell.length_b   1.000
_cell.length_c   1.000
_cell.angle_alpha   90.00
_cell.angle_beta   90.00
_cell.angle_gamma   90.00
#
_symmetry.space_group_name_H-M   'P 1'
#
loop_
_entity.id
_entity.type
_entity.pdbx_description
1 polymer ?
#
loop_
_entity_poly.entity_id
_entity_poly.type
_entity_poly.pdbx_seq_one_letter_code
_entity_poly.pdbx_strand_id
1 'polypeptide(L)'
;MFVLTFNSKKSGKALAALLAVCFILGIAAGVKNFVFSRRETVAAPKASLEMETTRQMAEYIFSKGYTVDLQSARVKEVRIPKKFDREFENFNNKIKLTDGLSLEKYKNDKVNKWTFDIVDYDVEGKTAVAVMLVKKDKLIGAYIIQQPEGTAHSLSKHITGTDALE
;
A
#
# COMPACT_ATOMS: atom_id res chain seq x y z
N MET A 1 8.49 -4.47 54.26
CA MET A 1 7.19 -4.91 54.80
C MET A 1 6.64 -3.76 55.63
N PHE A 2 5.70 -2.99 55.08
CA PHE A 2 5.02 -1.91 55.81
C PHE A 2 3.52 -2.07 55.54
N VAL A 3 2.80 -2.51 56.56
CA VAL A 3 1.35 -2.71 56.55
C VAL A 3 0.70 -1.42 57.05
N LEU A 4 0.02 -0.70 56.18
CA LEU A 4 -0.80 0.45 56.55
C LEU A 4 -2.22 -0.03 56.86
N THR A 5 -2.51 -0.14 58.15
CA THR A 5 -3.87 -0.33 58.67
C THR A 5 -4.58 1.03 58.66
N PHE A 6 -5.62 1.18 57.84
CA PHE A 6 -6.53 2.33 57.93
C PHE A 6 -7.87 1.91 58.52
N ASN A 7 -8.09 2.43 59.73
CA ASN A 7 -9.26 2.31 60.58
C ASN A 7 -10.48 3.01 59.95
N SER A 8 -11.63 2.33 59.90
CA SER A 8 -12.88 2.81 59.31
C SER A 8 -13.68 3.65 60.32
N LYS A 9 -13.85 4.95 60.05
CA LYS A 9 -14.97 5.75 60.56
C LYS A 9 -15.40 6.81 59.54
N LYS A 10 -16.60 6.61 59.00
CA LYS A 10 -17.55 7.54 58.35
C LYS A 10 -17.02 8.93 57.91
N SER A 11 -16.93 9.14 56.59
CA SER A 11 -17.77 10.10 55.85
C SER A 11 -17.35 10.12 54.37
N GLY A 12 -18.09 9.39 53.54
CA GLY A 12 -17.82 9.15 52.11
C GLY A 12 -18.05 10.35 51.18
N LYS A 13 -17.47 11.51 51.49
CA LYS A 13 -17.48 12.69 50.60
C LYS A 13 -16.09 13.26 50.32
N ALA A 14 -15.05 12.81 51.03
CA ALA A 14 -13.66 13.25 50.79
C ALA A 14 -12.88 12.36 49.80
N LEU A 15 -13.38 11.17 49.45
CA LEU A 15 -12.69 10.23 48.53
C LEU A 15 -12.98 10.52 47.04
N ALA A 16 -14.05 11.24 46.73
CA ALA A 16 -14.41 11.55 45.34
C ALA A 16 -13.66 12.77 44.77
N ALA A 17 -13.23 13.71 45.62
CA ALA A 17 -12.55 14.93 45.17
C ALA A 17 -11.05 14.70 44.87
N LEU A 18 -10.43 13.68 45.46
CA LEU A 18 -9.00 13.39 45.23
C LEU A 18 -8.75 12.54 43.98
N LEU A 19 -9.76 11.80 43.50
CA LEU A 19 -9.67 11.03 42.24
C LEU A 19 -9.89 11.89 40.97
N ALA A 20 -10.62 13.00 41.09
CA ALA A 20 -10.86 13.91 39.96
C ALA A 20 -9.62 14.76 39.59
N VAL A 21 -8.73 15.05 40.54
CA VAL A 21 -7.53 15.86 40.31
C VAL A 21 -6.38 15.03 39.71
N CYS A 22 -6.30 13.73 39.99
CA CYS A 22 -5.31 12.84 39.35
C CYS A 22 -5.65 12.48 37.90
N PHE A 23 -6.93 12.54 37.50
CA PHE A 23 -7.31 12.31 36.10
C PHE A 23 -6.98 13.50 35.19
N ILE A 24 -6.99 14.73 35.71
CA ILE A 24 -6.66 15.94 34.93
C ILE A 24 -5.14 16.14 34.80
N LEU A 25 -4.35 15.76 35.80
CA LEU A 25 -2.88 15.87 35.75
C LEU A 25 -2.18 14.68 35.05
N GLY A 26 -2.85 13.54 34.86
CA GLY A 26 -2.34 12.41 34.08
C GLY A 26 -2.38 12.62 32.56
N ILE A 27 -3.20 13.55 32.06
CA ILE A 27 -3.31 13.83 30.61
C ILE A 27 -2.18 14.77 30.13
N ALA A 28 -1.61 15.60 31.00
CA ALA A 28 -0.52 16.51 30.60
C ALA A 28 0.85 15.83 30.41
N ALA A 29 1.04 14.59 30.88
CA ALA A 29 2.26 13.81 30.65
C ALA A 29 2.09 12.66 29.64
N GLY A 30 0.85 12.30 29.29
CA GLY A 30 0.53 11.27 28.28
C GLY A 30 0.30 11.80 26.87
N VAL A 31 0.22 13.13 26.68
CA VAL A 31 -0.01 13.79 25.38
C VAL A 31 1.27 14.43 24.85
N LYS A 32 2.40 13.71 24.94
CA LYS A 32 3.58 13.99 24.09
C LYS A 32 3.75 12.97 22.97
N ASN A 33 2.97 11.89 22.99
CA ASN A 33 3.01 10.81 21.99
C ASN A 33 1.74 10.69 21.13
N PHE A 34 0.75 11.56 21.27
CA PHE A 34 -0.55 11.33 20.61
C PHE A 34 -1.06 12.44 19.69
N VAL A 35 -0.64 13.70 19.84
CA VAL A 35 -1.13 14.78 18.95
C VAL A 35 -0.05 15.84 18.76
N PHE A 36 0.98 15.52 17.99
CA PHE A 36 1.65 16.53 17.20
C PHE A 36 1.77 15.99 15.78
N SER A 37 0.70 16.28 15.03
CA SER A 37 0.71 16.66 13.62
C SER A 37 1.92 16.10 12.88
N ARG A 38 1.77 14.95 12.22
CA ARG A 38 1.27 14.93 10.84
C ARG A 38 1.64 16.24 10.14
N ARG A 39 2.94 16.50 10.09
CA ARG A 39 3.54 17.36 9.10
C ARG A 39 3.21 16.65 7.79
N GLU A 40 2.19 17.14 7.10
CA GLU A 40 2.03 16.91 5.68
C GLU A 40 3.24 17.54 4.98
N THR A 41 4.40 16.92 5.14
CA THR A 41 5.18 16.66 3.96
C THR A 41 4.32 15.66 3.19
N VAL A 42 3.76 16.08 2.07
CA VAL A 42 3.27 15.18 1.03
C VAL A 42 4.50 14.45 0.47
N ALA A 43 5.14 13.66 1.32
CA ALA A 43 6.01 12.59 0.93
C ALA A 43 5.04 11.50 0.52
N ALA A 44 4.98 11.23 -0.79
CA ALA A 44 4.21 10.13 -1.33
C ALA A 44 4.39 8.92 -0.40
N PRO A 45 3.31 8.29 0.10
CA PRO A 45 3.43 7.12 0.95
C PRO A 45 4.34 6.15 0.20
N LYS A 46 5.44 5.71 0.84
CA LYS A 46 6.26 4.63 0.30
C LYS A 46 5.32 3.44 0.19
N ALA A 47 4.87 3.15 -1.03
CA ALA A 47 3.89 2.11 -1.26
C ALA A 47 4.49 0.81 -0.72
N SER A 48 3.79 0.17 0.22
CA SER A 48 4.24 -1.10 0.79
C SER A 48 4.28 -2.14 -0.33
N LEU A 49 5.30 -3.00 -0.34
CA LEU A 49 5.33 -4.15 -1.24
C LEU A 49 4.54 -5.35 -0.69
N GLU A 50 3.90 -5.18 0.46
CA GLU A 50 2.97 -6.12 1.06
C GLU A 50 1.57 -5.87 0.51
N MET A 51 0.95 -6.94 0.00
CA MET A 51 -0.27 -6.97 -0.79
C MET A 51 -1.20 -8.05 -0.24
N GLU A 52 -1.58 -7.90 1.04
CA GLU A 52 -2.54 -8.77 1.71
C GLU A 52 -3.97 -8.50 1.25
N THR A 53 -4.26 -7.26 0.86
CA THR A 53 -5.62 -6.83 0.48
C THR A 53 -5.67 -6.16 -0.88
N THR A 54 -6.81 -6.28 -1.54
CA THR A 54 -7.09 -5.59 -2.81
C THR A 54 -7.01 -4.07 -2.67
N ARG A 55 -7.28 -3.52 -1.48
CA ARG A 55 -7.12 -2.08 -1.20
C ARG A 55 -5.65 -1.65 -1.27
N GLN A 56 -4.73 -2.39 -0.65
CA GLN A 56 -3.28 -2.11 -0.75
C GLN A 56 -2.79 -2.17 -2.20
N MET A 57 -3.31 -3.12 -2.99
CA MET A 57 -3.01 -3.21 -4.42
C MET A 57 -3.48 -1.97 -5.18
N ALA A 58 -4.72 -1.52 -4.93
CA ALA A 58 -5.25 -0.31 -5.55
C ALA A 58 -4.46 0.95 -5.12
N GLU A 59 -4.08 1.07 -3.86
CA GLU A 59 -3.24 2.17 -3.36
C GLU A 59 -1.86 2.18 -4.01
N TYR A 60 -1.25 1.00 -4.20
CA TYR A 60 0.00 0.88 -4.94
C TYR A 60 -0.16 1.34 -6.39
N ILE A 61 -1.21 0.90 -7.09
CA ILE A 61 -1.49 1.31 -8.47
C ILE A 61 -1.75 2.83 -8.56
N PHE A 62 -2.51 3.37 -7.60
CA PHE A 62 -2.75 4.81 -7.47
C PHE A 62 -1.47 5.62 -7.27
N SER A 63 -0.53 5.11 -6.45
CA SER A 63 0.78 5.74 -6.28
C SER A 63 1.60 5.83 -7.58
N LYS A 64 1.25 5.03 -8.60
CA LYS A 64 1.87 5.05 -9.93
C LYS A 64 1.11 5.91 -10.95
N GLY A 65 0.04 6.56 -10.54
CA GLY A 65 -0.75 7.50 -11.34
C GLY A 65 -1.92 6.89 -12.11
N TYR A 66 -2.41 5.71 -11.68
CA TYR A 66 -3.59 5.06 -12.29
C TYR A 66 -4.65 4.76 -11.23
N THR A 67 -5.91 4.96 -11.59
CA THR A 67 -7.06 4.58 -10.76
C THR A 67 -7.68 3.31 -11.31
N VAL A 68 -8.04 2.38 -10.43
CA VAL A 68 -8.62 1.09 -10.81
C VAL A 68 -9.98 0.86 -10.16
N ASP A 69 -10.82 0.09 -10.84
CA ASP A 69 -12.05 -0.43 -10.25
C ASP A 69 -11.75 -1.66 -9.39
N LEU A 70 -11.93 -1.56 -8.07
CA LEU A 70 -11.72 -2.69 -7.16
C LEU A 70 -12.71 -3.83 -7.39
N GLN A 71 -13.89 -3.57 -7.96
CA GLN A 71 -14.88 -4.61 -8.26
C GLN A 71 -14.47 -5.46 -9.47
N SER A 72 -13.64 -4.91 -10.36
CA SER A 72 -13.10 -5.61 -11.53
C SER A 72 -11.99 -6.63 -11.19
N ALA A 73 -11.59 -6.73 -9.92
CA ALA A 73 -10.46 -7.55 -9.49
C ALA A 73 -10.60 -9.01 -9.92
N ARG A 74 -9.71 -9.46 -10.80
CA ARG A 74 -9.61 -10.87 -11.23
C ARG A 74 -8.28 -11.46 -10.82
N VAL A 75 -8.32 -12.60 -10.11
CA VAL A 75 -7.13 -13.34 -9.69
C VAL A 75 -7.01 -14.66 -10.46
N LYS A 76 -5.79 -14.96 -10.93
CA LYS A 76 -5.45 -16.25 -11.53
C LYS A 76 -4.09 -16.71 -11.03
N GLU A 77 -3.97 -17.96 -10.63
CA GLU A 77 -2.67 -18.56 -10.39
C GLU A 77 -1.95 -18.80 -11.73
N VAL A 78 -0.72 -18.31 -11.85
CA VAL A 78 0.13 -18.50 -13.03
C VAL A 78 1.50 -18.99 -12.60
N ARG A 79 2.20 -19.71 -13.48
CA ARG A 79 3.57 -20.17 -13.25
C ARG A 79 4.55 -19.30 -14.00
N ILE A 80 5.57 -18.80 -13.31
CA ILE A 80 6.68 -18.09 -13.95
C ILE A 80 7.54 -19.13 -14.71
N PRO A 81 7.93 -18.88 -15.97
CA PRO A 81 8.76 -19.80 -16.74
C PRO A 81 10.06 -20.17 -16.01
N LYS A 82 10.48 -21.43 -16.13
CA LYS A 82 11.75 -21.91 -15.55
C LYS A 82 12.97 -21.29 -16.24
N LYS A 83 12.87 -21.05 -17.55
CA LYS A 83 13.87 -20.36 -18.37
C LYS A 83 13.19 -19.15 -18.99
N PHE A 84 13.88 -18.03 -19.05
CA PHE A 84 13.40 -16.85 -19.77
C PHE A 84 13.99 -16.92 -21.17
N ASP A 85 13.13 -16.82 -22.17
CA ASP A 85 13.55 -16.53 -23.53
C ASP A 85 13.73 -15.01 -23.68
N ARG A 86 14.16 -14.58 -24.86
CA ARG A 86 14.41 -13.16 -25.14
C ARG A 86 13.16 -12.29 -24.91
N GLU A 87 11.98 -12.81 -25.21
CA GLU A 87 10.71 -12.09 -25.04
C GLU A 87 10.38 -11.90 -23.56
N PHE A 88 10.51 -12.96 -22.76
CA PHE A 88 10.27 -12.89 -21.33
C PHE A 88 11.35 -12.09 -20.60
N GLU A 89 12.60 -12.10 -21.05
CA GLU A 89 13.65 -11.22 -20.54
C GLU A 89 13.31 -9.75 -20.78
N ASN A 90 12.88 -9.39 -21.99
CA ASN A 90 12.41 -8.03 -22.30
C ASN A 90 11.23 -7.62 -21.43
N PHE A 91 10.28 -8.53 -21.23
CA PHE A 91 9.15 -8.30 -20.33
C PHE A 91 9.58 -8.10 -18.88
N ASN A 92 10.46 -8.96 -18.35
CA ASN A 92 11.00 -8.83 -17.01
C ASN A 92 11.81 -7.52 -16.83
N ASN A 93 12.51 -7.07 -17.87
CA ASN A 93 13.20 -5.77 -17.85
C ASN A 93 12.22 -4.59 -17.75
N LYS A 94 11.05 -4.66 -18.39
CA LYS A 94 9.98 -3.67 -18.20
C LYS A 94 9.43 -3.68 -16.77
N ILE A 95 9.27 -4.86 -16.16
CA ILE A 95 8.84 -4.99 -14.77
C ILE A 95 9.84 -4.32 -13.83
N LYS A 96 11.16 -4.49 -14.06
CA LYS A 96 12.23 -3.85 -13.26
C LYS A 96 12.16 -2.33 -13.22
N LEU A 97 11.59 -1.69 -14.25
CA LEU A 97 11.39 -0.24 -14.25
C LEU A 97 10.39 0.22 -13.19
N THR A 98 9.52 -0.68 -12.72
CA THR A 98 8.58 -0.42 -11.63
C THR A 98 9.24 -0.85 -10.32
N ASP A 99 9.78 0.10 -9.57
CA ASP A 99 10.35 -0.09 -8.22
C ASP A 99 11.41 -1.20 -8.08
N GLY A 100 12.12 -1.55 -9.15
CA GLY A 100 13.14 -2.60 -9.13
C GLY A 100 12.59 -4.02 -8.98
N LEU A 101 11.29 -4.21 -9.22
CA LEU A 101 10.64 -5.52 -9.15
C LEU A 101 11.26 -6.51 -10.15
N SER A 102 11.34 -7.79 -9.80
CA SER A 102 11.98 -8.79 -10.68
C SER A 102 11.43 -10.18 -10.45
N LEU A 103 11.21 -10.90 -11.55
CA LEU A 103 10.73 -12.28 -11.57
C LEU A 103 11.87 -13.29 -11.54
N GLU A 104 13.14 -12.87 -11.65
CA GLU A 104 14.28 -13.78 -11.78
C GLU A 104 14.44 -14.74 -10.59
N LYS A 105 14.16 -14.26 -9.38
CA LYS A 105 14.23 -15.06 -8.14
C LYS A 105 13.04 -15.99 -7.96
N TYR A 106 12.01 -15.85 -8.80
CA TYR A 106 10.75 -16.59 -8.71
C TYR A 106 10.52 -17.45 -9.96
N LYS A 107 11.59 -17.84 -10.66
CA LYS A 107 11.51 -18.76 -11.80
C LYS A 107 10.92 -20.10 -11.34
N ASN A 108 10.05 -20.67 -12.17
CA ASN A 108 9.36 -21.93 -11.89
C ASN A 108 8.35 -21.89 -10.71
N ASP A 109 8.14 -20.72 -10.09
CA ASP A 109 7.16 -20.56 -9.02
C ASP A 109 5.75 -20.30 -9.55
N LYS A 110 4.76 -20.76 -8.78
CA LYS A 110 3.37 -20.31 -8.88
C LYS A 110 3.19 -19.00 -8.13
N VAL A 111 2.48 -18.06 -8.75
CA VAL A 111 2.21 -16.71 -8.24
C VAL A 111 0.78 -16.30 -8.58
N ASN A 112 0.21 -15.40 -7.79
CA ASN A 112 -1.13 -14.86 -8.07
C ASN A 112 -0.99 -13.67 -9.02
N LYS A 113 -1.62 -13.78 -10.19
CA LYS A 113 -1.79 -12.68 -11.13
C LYS A 113 -3.12 -12.00 -10.86
N TRP A 114 -3.06 -10.81 -10.29
CA TRP A 114 -4.19 -9.91 -10.10
C TRP A 114 -4.31 -8.99 -11.30
N THR A 115 -5.53 -8.82 -11.80
CA THR A 115 -5.87 -7.91 -12.90
C THR A 115 -6.96 -6.96 -12.43
N PHE A 116 -6.79 -5.68 -12.76
CA PHE A 116 -7.75 -4.63 -12.45
C PHE A 116 -7.98 -3.78 -13.70
N ASP A 117 -9.23 -3.43 -13.96
CA ASP A 117 -9.58 -2.52 -15.04
C ASP A 117 -9.26 -1.08 -14.59
N ILE A 118 -8.55 -0.32 -15.44
CA ILE A 118 -8.17 1.08 -15.19
C ILE A 118 -9.34 1.97 -15.62
N VAL A 119 -9.79 2.87 -14.74
CA VAL A 119 -10.98 3.71 -14.98
C VAL A 119 -10.64 5.07 -15.57
N ASP A 120 -9.40 5.52 -15.46
CA ASP A 120 -8.92 6.85 -15.85
C ASP A 120 -7.81 6.79 -16.93
N TYR A 121 -7.94 5.85 -17.87
CA TYR A 121 -6.96 5.67 -18.94
C TYR A 121 -7.09 6.75 -20.02
N ASP A 122 -6.17 7.72 -19.99
CA ASP A 122 -6.17 8.92 -20.84
C ASP A 122 -5.53 8.68 -22.23
N VAL A 123 -6.04 7.69 -22.96
CA VAL A 123 -5.64 7.41 -24.35
C VAL A 123 -6.88 7.15 -25.19
N GLU A 124 -7.12 8.02 -26.17
CA GLU A 124 -8.33 7.99 -26.99
C GLU A 124 -8.57 6.64 -27.66
N GLY A 125 -9.78 6.10 -27.50
CA GLY A 125 -10.20 4.83 -28.10
C GLY A 125 -9.50 3.59 -27.53
N LYS A 126 -8.75 3.72 -26.42
CA LYS A 126 -8.04 2.61 -25.80
C LYS A 126 -8.44 2.43 -24.34
N THR A 127 -8.34 1.20 -23.88
CA THR A 127 -8.47 0.83 -22.47
C THR A 127 -7.18 0.19 -22.00
N ALA A 128 -6.97 0.14 -20.69
CA ALA A 128 -5.86 -0.60 -20.12
C ALA A 128 -6.28 -1.33 -18.85
N VAL A 129 -5.54 -2.40 -18.56
CA VAL A 129 -5.68 -3.15 -17.32
C VAL A 129 -4.35 -3.11 -16.56
N ALA A 130 -4.42 -2.87 -15.26
CA ALA A 130 -3.29 -3.00 -14.35
C ALA A 130 -3.15 -4.46 -13.93
N VAL A 131 -1.92 -4.96 -13.96
CA VAL A 131 -1.60 -6.33 -13.56
C VAL A 131 -0.55 -6.31 -12.45
N MET A 132 -0.80 -7.08 -11.40
CA MET A 132 0.12 -7.30 -10.29
C MET A 132 0.40 -8.79 -10.12
N LEU A 133 1.68 -9.14 -9.93
CA LEU A 133 2.15 -10.48 -9.63
C LEU A 133 2.54 -10.53 -8.15
N VAL A 134 1.84 -11.34 -7.37
CA VAL A 134 2.00 -11.42 -5.92
C VAL A 134 2.37 -12.85 -5.52
N LYS A 135 3.41 -13.00 -4.71
CA LYS A 135 3.86 -14.28 -4.15
C LYS A 135 3.89 -14.18 -2.63
N LYS A 136 3.05 -14.96 -1.93
CA LYS A 136 2.96 -14.95 -0.46
C LYS A 136 2.84 -13.51 0.06
N ASP A 137 1.84 -12.80 -0.46
CA ASP A 137 1.53 -11.40 -0.12
C ASP A 137 2.61 -10.38 -0.47
N LYS A 138 3.70 -10.80 -1.12
CA LYS A 138 4.74 -9.89 -1.62
C LYS A 138 4.51 -9.55 -3.09
N LEU A 139 4.47 -8.27 -3.42
CA LEU A 139 4.52 -7.79 -4.79
C LEU A 139 5.90 -8.10 -5.41
N ILE A 140 5.89 -8.82 -6.53
CA ILE A 140 7.12 -9.21 -7.24
C ILE A 140 7.15 -8.70 -8.68
N GLY A 141 6.04 -8.20 -9.20
CA GLY A 141 5.95 -7.56 -10.51
C GLY A 141 4.67 -6.78 -10.67
N ALA A 142 4.72 -5.67 -11.39
CA ALA A 142 3.55 -4.85 -11.70
C ALA A 142 3.72 -4.20 -13.09
N TYR A 143 2.67 -4.18 -13.89
CA TYR A 143 2.70 -3.68 -15.27
C TYR A 143 1.28 -3.37 -15.77
N ILE A 144 1.15 -2.62 -16.86
CA ILE A 144 -0.12 -2.37 -17.54
C ILE A 144 -0.18 -3.12 -18.87
N ILE A 145 -1.38 -3.48 -19.31
CA ILE A 145 -1.62 -4.00 -20.65
C ILE A 145 -2.61 -3.07 -21.36
N GLN A 146 -2.18 -2.43 -22.44
CA GLN A 146 -3.04 -1.61 -23.28
C GLN A 146 -3.85 -2.51 -24.22
N GLN A 147 -5.14 -2.20 -24.39
CA GLN A 147 -6.06 -2.90 -25.28
C GLN A 147 -6.45 -1.99 -26.46
N PRO A 148 -6.73 -2.55 -27.65
CA PRO A 148 -6.82 -3.99 -27.96
C PRO A 148 -5.48 -4.68 -28.29
N GLU A 149 -4.40 -3.90 -28.44
CA GLU A 149 -3.07 -4.35 -28.87
C GLU A 149 -2.39 -5.39 -27.96
N GLY A 150 -2.75 -5.48 -26.68
CA GLY A 150 -2.22 -6.48 -25.76
C GLY A 150 -0.76 -6.25 -25.32
N THR A 151 -0.21 -5.05 -25.56
CA THR A 151 1.18 -4.75 -25.25
C THR A 151 1.38 -4.44 -23.77
N ALA A 152 2.36 -5.10 -23.14
CA ALA A 152 2.71 -4.86 -21.75
C ALA A 152 3.71 -3.69 -21.60
N HIS A 153 3.43 -2.78 -20.68
CA HIS A 153 4.26 -1.62 -20.31
C HIS A 153 4.47 -1.56 -18.78
N SER A 154 5.50 -0.85 -18.32
CA SER A 154 5.74 -0.65 -16.88
C SER A 154 4.56 0.06 -16.21
N LEU A 155 4.32 -0.23 -14.93
CA LEU A 155 3.27 0.44 -14.15
C LEU A 155 3.82 1.77 -13.61
N SER A 156 3.97 2.73 -14.50
CA SER A 156 4.31 4.10 -14.17
C SER A 156 3.67 5.02 -15.21
N LYS A 157 2.89 6.01 -14.76
CA LYS A 157 2.59 7.15 -15.62
C LYS A 157 3.91 7.90 -15.76
N HIS A 158 4.47 7.97 -16.97
CA HIS A 158 5.51 8.96 -17.23
C HIS A 158 4.86 10.32 -16.95
N ILE A 159 5.13 10.91 -15.80
CA ILE A 159 4.84 12.32 -15.58
C ILE A 159 5.88 13.03 -16.44
N THR A 160 5.56 13.21 -17.72
CA THR A 160 6.28 14.15 -18.56
C THR A 160 6.02 15.50 -17.94
N GLY A 161 6.97 15.98 -17.13
CA GLY A 161 6.90 17.30 -16.52
C GLY A 161 6.92 18.36 -17.61
N THR A 162 5.74 18.75 -18.07
CA THR A 162 5.51 19.96 -18.86
C THR A 162 4.21 20.62 -18.43
N ASP A 163 4.00 20.74 -17.10
CA ASP A 163 3.01 21.64 -16.49
C ASP A 163 3.63 22.34 -15.26
N ALA A 164 4.92 22.63 -15.35
CA ALA A 164 5.62 23.45 -14.38
C ALA A 164 6.43 24.51 -15.12
N LEU A 165 5.74 25.46 -15.76
CA LEU A 165 6.16 26.85 -15.94
C LEU A 165 4.91 27.67 -16.31
N GLU A 166 4.28 28.27 -15.30
CA GLU A 166 3.75 29.63 -15.45
C GLU A 166 4.89 30.62 -15.72
#